data_AF-A0A089KDM1-F1
#
_entry.id   AF-A0A089KDM1-F1
#
_cell.length_a   1.000
_cell.length_b   1.000
_cell.length_c   1.000
_cell.angle_alpha   90.00
_cell.angle_beta   90.00
_cell.angle_gamma   90.00
#
_symmetry.space_group_name_H-M   'P 1'
#
loop_
_entity.id
_entity.type
_entity.pdbx_description
1 polymer ?
#
loop_
_entity_poly.entity_id
_entity_poly.type
_entity_poly.pdbx_seq_one_letter_code
_entity_poly.pdbx_strand_id
1 'polypeptide(L)'
;MGVAVRKAFYHMPLRNLASQKILTQIEYVAMCQSRKKFIIPAKTGIHWVGKVADWKVLRRKEIMEVPCRPGTEEDLYVRFTVEEWKPLAAPIALGGQGIYTVLYNSKYILDRALELAELRLETEEALREWREKRRKGRVQVKLNHEEYVDLGRVVEVRNI
;
A
#
# COMPACT_ATOMS: atom_id res chain seq x y z
N MET A 1 -8.14 3.40 16.60
CA MET A 1 -7.19 4.22 15.81
C MET A 1 -5.78 3.70 16.02
N GLY A 2 -4.96 3.56 14.98
CA GLY A 2 -3.57 3.10 15.10
C GLY A 2 -2.64 4.18 15.63
N VAL A 3 -1.48 3.80 16.18
CA VAL A 3 -0.44 4.74 16.67
C VAL A 3 0.00 5.71 15.57
N ALA A 4 0.14 5.22 14.34
CA ALA A 4 0.45 6.00 13.14
C ALA A 4 -0.53 7.16 12.90
N VAL A 5 -1.84 6.90 13.05
CA VAL A 5 -2.88 7.91 12.86
C VAL A 5 -2.84 8.95 13.99
N ARG A 6 -2.70 8.49 15.24
CA ARG A 6 -2.68 9.38 16.42
C ARG A 6 -1.44 10.29 16.49
N LYS A 7 -0.31 9.82 15.98
CA LYS A 7 0.97 10.53 16.01
C LYS A 7 1.36 11.12 14.64
N ALA A 8 0.44 11.07 13.67
CA ALA A 8 0.59 11.65 12.34
C ALA A 8 1.93 11.30 11.66
N PHE A 9 2.24 9.99 11.61
CA PHE A 9 3.47 9.52 10.98
C PHE A 9 3.27 8.17 10.29
N TYR A 10 4.17 7.86 9.37
CA TYR A 10 4.34 6.53 8.79
C TYR A 10 5.82 6.16 8.76
N HIS A 11 6.15 4.87 8.86
CA HIS A 11 7.53 4.42 8.74
C HIS A 11 7.62 3.10 7.98
N MET A 12 8.70 2.92 7.24
CA MET A 12 9.02 1.68 6.54
C MET A 12 10.54 1.49 6.42
N PRO A 13 11.03 0.25 6.25
CA PRO A 13 12.44 0.00 6.01
C PRO A 13 12.91 0.73 4.74
N LEU A 14 14.07 1.39 4.80
CA LEU A 14 14.62 2.12 3.66
C LEU A 14 14.90 1.19 2.47
N ARG A 15 15.29 -0.06 2.74
CA ARG A 15 15.52 -1.12 1.74
C ARG A 15 14.30 -1.46 0.88
N ASN A 16 13.08 -1.08 1.31
CA ASN A 16 11.87 -1.30 0.53
C ASN A 16 11.71 -0.27 -0.60
N LEU A 17 12.53 0.79 -0.60
CA LEU A 17 12.54 1.79 -1.66
C LEU A 17 13.47 1.36 -2.79
N ALA A 18 12.99 1.42 -4.03
CA ALA A 18 13.80 1.12 -5.20
C ALA A 18 14.95 2.14 -5.38
N SER A 19 14.74 3.39 -4.97
CA SER A 19 15.75 4.45 -5.00
C SER A 19 15.44 5.53 -3.96
N GLN A 20 16.49 6.13 -3.39
CA GLN A 20 16.36 7.28 -2.49
C GLN A 20 15.78 8.52 -3.19
N LYS A 21 15.94 8.63 -4.52
CA LYS A 21 15.36 9.73 -5.30
C LYS A 21 13.83 9.74 -5.28
N ILE A 22 13.20 8.59 -5.05
CA ILE A 22 11.74 8.50 -4.98
C ILE A 22 11.21 9.24 -3.75
N LEU A 23 11.99 9.33 -2.66
CA LEU A 23 11.56 9.99 -1.42
C LEU A 23 11.15 11.45 -1.62
N THR A 24 11.86 12.17 -2.50
CA THR A 24 11.54 13.57 -2.79
C THR A 24 10.30 13.75 -3.66
N GLN A 25 9.78 12.67 -4.24
CA GLN A 25 8.60 12.67 -5.11
C GLN A 25 7.35 12.11 -4.41
N ILE A 26 7.47 11.57 -3.19
CA ILE A 26 6.35 11.02 -2.45
C ILE A 26 5.56 12.17 -1.81
N GLU A 27 4.37 12.44 -2.35
CA GLU A 27 3.43 13.42 -1.80
C GLU A 27 2.42 12.80 -0.83
N TYR A 28 2.09 11.52 -1.01
CA TYR A 28 1.06 10.81 -0.25
C TYR A 28 1.53 9.43 0.18
N VAL A 29 1.05 8.99 1.35
CA VAL A 29 1.24 7.64 1.86
C VAL A 29 -0.11 7.03 2.19
N ALA A 30 -0.31 5.79 1.75
CA ALA A 30 -1.53 5.03 2.02
C ALA A 30 -1.23 3.83 2.93
N MET A 31 -2.09 3.58 3.92
CA MET A 31 -1.91 2.45 4.85
C MET A 31 -2.81 1.28 4.49
N CYS A 32 -2.20 0.16 4.11
CA CYS A 32 -2.88 -1.11 3.90
C CYS A 32 -2.97 -1.93 5.19
N GLN A 33 -4.19 -2.20 5.64
CA GLN A 33 -4.51 -3.00 6.81
C GLN A 33 -4.66 -4.47 6.40
N SER A 34 -3.73 -5.32 6.84
CA SER A 34 -3.68 -6.73 6.44
C SER A 34 -4.72 -7.60 7.15
N ARG A 35 -5.18 -8.67 6.48
CA ARG A 35 -6.11 -9.67 7.06
C ARG A 35 -5.57 -10.33 8.33
N LYS A 36 -4.25 -10.54 8.40
CA LYS A 36 -3.60 -11.19 9.55
C LYS A 36 -3.72 -10.38 10.85
N LYS A 37 -3.74 -9.04 10.76
CA LYS A 37 -3.87 -8.15 11.92
C LYS A 37 -5.31 -7.67 12.14
N PHE A 38 -6.10 -7.60 11.08
CA PHE A 38 -7.48 -7.12 11.11
C PHE A 38 -8.39 -8.26 10.65
N ILE A 39 -8.89 -9.04 11.61
CA ILE A 39 -9.71 -10.24 11.40
C ILE A 39 -11.05 -9.89 10.70
N ILE A 40 -11.53 -8.67 10.89
CA ILE A 40 -12.79 -8.18 10.31
C ILE A 40 -12.55 -7.74 8.85
N PRO A 41 -13.15 -8.39 7.84
CA PRO A 41 -12.92 -8.06 6.43
C PRO A 41 -13.18 -6.60 6.08
N ALA A 42 -14.21 -5.99 6.69
CA ALA A 42 -14.55 -4.57 6.50
C ALA A 42 -13.49 -3.59 7.04
N LYS A 43 -12.53 -4.06 7.84
CA LYS A 43 -11.38 -3.29 8.34
C LYS A 43 -10.07 -3.69 7.66
N THR A 44 -10.14 -4.41 6.55
CA THR A 44 -8.96 -4.79 5.77
C THR A 44 -8.88 -3.97 4.49
N GLY A 45 -7.67 -3.83 3.95
CA GLY A 45 -7.43 -3.01 2.77
C GLY A 45 -6.94 -1.60 3.10
N ILE A 46 -7.07 -0.67 2.17
CA ILE A 46 -6.59 0.71 2.35
C ILE A 46 -7.76 1.58 2.74
N HIS A 47 -7.67 2.16 3.94
CA HIS A 47 -8.72 3.00 4.52
C HIS A 47 -8.26 4.43 4.71
N TRP A 48 -6.95 4.64 4.83
CA TRP A 48 -6.35 5.91 5.23
C TRP A 48 -5.29 6.33 4.23
N VAL A 49 -5.37 7.58 3.81
CA VAL A 49 -4.37 8.27 3.00
C VAL A 49 -3.92 9.51 3.74
N GLY A 50 -2.61 9.72 3.79
CA GLY A 50 -1.99 10.84 4.45
C GLY A 50 -1.13 11.63 3.49
N LYS A 51 -1.25 12.96 3.53
CA LYS A 51 -0.34 13.86 2.80
C LYS A 51 0.98 13.98 3.56
N VAL A 52 2.10 13.80 2.89
CA VAL A 52 3.44 13.88 3.48
C VAL A 52 3.81 15.36 3.65
N ALA A 53 4.21 15.71 4.87
CA ALA A 53 4.75 17.03 5.19
C ALA A 53 6.28 17.07 5.05
N ASP A 54 6.92 16.01 5.54
CA ASP A 54 8.38 15.89 5.63
C ASP A 54 8.78 14.41 5.74
N TRP A 55 10.04 14.09 5.46
CA TRP A 55 10.58 12.75 5.63
C TRP A 55 12.01 12.79 6.15
N LYS A 56 12.37 11.79 6.97
CA LYS A 56 13.73 11.64 7.51
C LYS A 56 14.15 10.19 7.46
N VAL A 57 15.44 9.95 7.19
CA VAL A 57 16.05 8.62 7.31
C VAL A 57 16.69 8.53 8.69
N LEU A 58 16.25 7.52 9.45
CA LEU A 58 16.66 7.30 10.84
C LEU A 58 16.92 5.82 11.06
N ARG A 59 17.69 5.46 12.09
CA ARG A 59 17.79 4.07 12.52
C ARG A 59 16.49 3.65 13.19
N ARG A 60 16.15 2.36 13.10
CA ARG A 60 14.90 1.85 13.65
C ARG A 60 14.74 2.14 15.14
N LYS A 61 15.83 2.10 15.91
CA LYS A 61 15.83 2.43 17.36
C LYS A 61 15.43 3.86 17.68
N GLU A 62 15.57 4.79 16.73
CA GLU A 62 15.23 6.20 16.92
C GLU A 62 13.72 6.45 16.73
N ILE A 63 12.99 5.51 16.13
CA ILE A 63 11.53 5.57 15.97
C ILE A 63 10.87 5.07 17.27
N MET A 64 10.71 5.97 18.23
CA MET A 64 10.22 5.69 19.58
C MET A 64 8.70 5.45 19.64
N GLU A 65 7.95 5.86 18.62
CA GLU A 65 6.49 5.70 18.59
C GLU A 65 6.06 4.23 18.49
N VAL A 66 6.92 3.35 17.98
CA VAL A 66 6.64 1.91 17.82
C VAL A 66 7.80 1.09 18.37
N PRO A 67 7.55 0.11 19.26
CA PRO A 67 8.61 -0.70 19.83
C PRO A 67 9.42 -1.41 18.74
N CYS A 68 10.73 -1.31 18.85
CA CYS A 68 11.67 -2.00 17.97
C CYS A 68 11.65 -3.51 18.28
N ARG A 69 11.87 -4.34 17.26
CA ARG A 69 12.10 -5.78 17.47
C ARG A 69 13.59 -5.99 17.75
N PRO A 70 13.94 -6.91 18.67
CA PRO A 70 15.33 -7.29 18.91
C PRO A 70 16.03 -7.68 17.60
N GLY A 71 17.21 -7.12 17.35
CA GLY A 71 18.04 -7.39 16.17
C GLY A 71 17.70 -6.54 14.94
N THR A 72 16.80 -5.56 15.05
CA THR A 72 16.44 -4.64 13.95
C THR A 72 16.77 -3.18 14.27
N GLU A 73 17.45 -2.91 15.38
CA GLU A 73 17.69 -1.57 15.95
C GLU A 73 18.46 -0.65 15.01
N GLU A 74 19.44 -1.22 14.32
CA GLU A 74 20.36 -0.50 13.43
C GLU A 74 19.86 -0.42 11.98
N ASP A 75 18.76 -1.09 11.65
CA ASP A 75 18.16 -1.03 10.31
C ASP A 75 17.78 0.43 9.98
N LEU A 76 18.11 0.87 8.77
CA LEU A 76 17.68 2.17 8.27
C LEU A 76 16.20 2.13 7.87
N TYR A 77 15.46 3.10 8.37
CA TYR A 77 14.05 3.33 8.08
C TYR A 77 13.86 4.74 7.55
N VAL A 78 12.89 4.91 6.67
CA VAL A 78 12.32 6.21 6.39
C VAL A 78 11.13 6.44 7.32
N ARG A 79 11.10 7.60 7.97
CA ARG A 79 9.97 8.11 8.75
C ARG A 79 9.37 9.30 8.01
N PHE A 80 8.12 9.15 7.59
CA PHE A 80 7.32 10.22 7.03
C PHE A 80 6.54 10.91 8.14
N THR A 81 6.65 12.23 8.19
CA THR A 81 5.72 13.10 8.91
C THR A 81 4.51 13.33 8.01
N VAL A 82 3.32 13.03 8.51
CA VAL A 82 2.07 13.15 7.77
C VAL A 82 1.33 14.38 8.31
N GLU A 83 0.86 15.26 7.43
CA GLU A 83 0.08 16.45 7.85
C GLU A 83 -1.22 16.01 8.55
N GLU A 84 -1.98 15.19 7.84
CA GLU A 84 -3.26 14.65 8.32
C GLU A 84 -3.55 13.32 7.64
N TRP A 85 -4.22 12.42 8.37
CA TRP A 85 -4.74 11.17 7.82
C TRP A 85 -6.22 11.34 7.49
N LYS A 86 -6.55 11.22 6.21
CA LYS A 86 -7.94 11.25 5.73
C LYS A 86 -8.44 9.84 5.47
N PRO A 87 -9.69 9.53 5.87
CA PRO A 87 -10.34 8.32 5.41
C PRO A 87 -10.62 8.43 3.91
N LEU A 88 -10.45 7.34 3.17
CA LEU A 88 -10.94 7.24 1.81
C LEU A 88 -12.48 7.21 1.81
N ALA A 89 -13.11 7.87 0.84
CA ALA A 89 -14.56 7.83 0.68
C ALA A 89 -15.07 6.39 0.45
N ALA A 90 -14.31 5.61 -0.33
CA ALA A 90 -14.50 4.18 -0.50
C ALA A 90 -13.19 3.44 -0.15
N PRO A 91 -13.18 2.52 0.82
CA PRO A 91 -11.99 1.74 1.12
C PRO A 91 -11.59 0.83 -0.04
N ILE A 92 -10.28 0.72 -0.30
CA ILE A 92 -9.75 -0.20 -1.32
C ILE A 92 -9.66 -1.59 -0.72
N ALA A 93 -10.46 -2.52 -1.22
CA ALA A 93 -10.49 -3.88 -0.72
C ALA A 93 -9.24 -4.67 -1.12
N LEU A 94 -8.86 -5.64 -0.29
CA LEU A 94 -7.72 -6.52 -0.60
C LEU A 94 -7.95 -7.41 -1.83
N GLY A 95 -9.20 -7.72 -2.19
CA GLY A 95 -9.51 -8.51 -3.39
C GLY A 95 -8.92 -9.94 -3.42
N GLY A 96 -8.44 -10.46 -2.28
CA GLY A 96 -7.69 -11.73 -2.22
C GLY A 96 -6.18 -11.59 -2.33
N GLN A 97 -5.67 -10.36 -2.46
CA GLN A 97 -4.24 -10.05 -2.55
C GLN A 97 -3.73 -9.33 -1.29
N GLY A 98 -2.42 -9.36 -1.10
CA GLY A 98 -1.73 -8.56 -0.08
C GLY A 98 -0.71 -7.63 -0.74
N ILE A 99 -0.25 -6.63 0.00
CA ILE A 99 0.98 -5.88 -0.34
C ILE A 99 2.12 -6.56 0.42
N TYR A 100 3.14 -7.02 -0.29
CA TYR A 100 4.29 -7.69 0.33
C TYR A 100 5.42 -6.72 0.71
N THR A 101 5.62 -5.66 -0.07
CA THR A 101 6.68 -4.67 0.15
C THR A 101 6.13 -3.24 0.13
N VAL A 102 6.02 -2.61 -1.04
CA VAL A 102 5.52 -1.24 -1.26
C VAL A 102 4.94 -1.16 -2.67
N LEU A 103 3.89 -0.36 -2.85
CA LEU A 103 3.34 0.00 -4.16
C LEU A 103 3.53 1.50 -4.37
N TYR A 104 4.08 1.88 -5.51
CA TYR A 104 4.12 3.27 -5.97
C TYR A 104 2.99 3.48 -6.95
N ASN A 105 2.17 4.49 -6.71
CA ASN A 105 1.16 4.88 -7.67
C ASN A 105 0.84 6.36 -7.56
N SER A 106 0.26 6.91 -8.61
CA SER A 106 -0.29 8.25 -8.64
C SER A 106 -1.52 8.36 -7.74
N LYS A 107 -1.77 9.58 -7.25
CA LYS A 107 -3.02 9.89 -6.53
C LYS A 107 -4.26 9.60 -7.39
N TYR A 108 -4.16 9.82 -8.71
CA TYR A 108 -5.24 9.54 -9.66
C TYR A 108 -5.71 8.08 -9.61
N ILE A 109 -4.77 7.11 -9.61
CA ILE A 109 -5.12 5.69 -9.53
C ILE A 109 -5.60 5.33 -8.12
N LEU A 110 -5.00 5.89 -7.08
CA LEU A 110 -5.40 5.67 -5.69
C LEU A 110 -6.86 6.07 -5.43
N ASP A 111 -7.28 7.24 -5.93
CA ASP A 111 -8.62 7.79 -5.68
C ASP A 111 -9.74 7.00 -6.39
N ARG A 112 -9.43 6.29 -7.49
CA ARG A 112 -10.41 5.54 -8.30
C ARG A 112 -10.45 4.04 -8.06
N ALA A 113 -9.42 3.50 -7.40
CA ALA A 113 -9.27 2.06 -7.20
C ALA A 113 -10.29 1.53 -6.19
N LEU A 114 -10.89 0.38 -6.50
CA LEU A 114 -11.81 -0.33 -5.59
C LEU A 114 -11.16 -1.56 -4.95
N GLU A 115 -10.19 -2.16 -5.64
CA GLU A 115 -9.45 -3.33 -5.18
C GLU A 115 -7.94 -3.12 -5.35
N LEU A 116 -7.15 -3.78 -4.51
CA LEU A 116 -5.68 -3.70 -4.53
C LEU A 116 -5.09 -4.07 -5.89
N ALA A 117 -5.73 -4.98 -6.63
CA ALA A 117 -5.32 -5.37 -7.98
C ALA A 117 -5.39 -4.18 -8.97
N GLU A 118 -6.35 -3.27 -8.81
CA GLU A 118 -6.51 -2.10 -9.67
C GLU A 118 -5.35 -1.11 -9.51
N LEU A 119 -4.68 -1.10 -8.34
CA LEU A 119 -3.48 -0.29 -8.12
C LEU A 119 -2.25 -0.79 -8.89
N ARG A 120 -2.34 -1.96 -9.53
CA ARG A 120 -1.25 -2.54 -10.33
C ARG A 120 -1.52 -2.42 -11.84
N LEU A 121 -2.66 -1.83 -12.22
CA LEU A 121 -3.06 -1.65 -13.60
C LEU A 121 -2.69 -0.23 -14.03
N GLU A 122 -1.85 -0.14 -15.06
CA GLU A 122 -1.32 1.14 -15.54
C GLU A 122 -2.24 1.79 -16.58
N THR A 123 -2.97 0.97 -17.37
CA THR A 123 -3.80 1.47 -18.48
C THR A 123 -5.30 1.42 -18.16
N GLU A 124 -6.06 2.33 -18.78
CA GLU A 124 -7.52 2.36 -18.61
C GLU A 124 -8.19 1.15 -19.27
N GLU A 125 -7.63 0.65 -20.36
CA GLU A 125 -8.09 -0.56 -21.04
C GLU A 125 -7.94 -1.77 -20.10
N ALA A 126 -6.80 -1.92 -19.43
CA ALA A 126 -6.57 -3.01 -18.49
C ALA A 126 -7.51 -2.90 -17.27
N LEU A 127 -7.75 -1.68 -16.78
CA LEU A 127 -8.73 -1.43 -15.71
C LEU A 127 -10.15 -1.79 -16.13
N ARG A 128 -10.55 -1.41 -17.34
CA ARG A 128 -11.88 -1.72 -17.89
C ARG A 128 -12.06 -3.23 -18.04
N GLU A 129 -11.08 -3.89 -18.65
CA GLU A 129 -11.09 -5.35 -18.82
C GLU A 129 -11.14 -6.07 -17.48
N TRP A 130 -10.37 -5.61 -16.49
CA TRP A 130 -10.41 -6.12 -15.12
C TRP A 130 -11.81 -6.04 -14.52
N ARG A 131 -12.45 -4.86 -14.59
CA ARG A 131 -13.79 -4.63 -14.05
C ARG A 131 -14.85 -5.46 -14.77
N GLU A 132 -14.75 -5.60 -16.09
CA GLU A 132 -15.65 -6.46 -16.87
C GLU A 132 -15.50 -7.94 -16.50
N LYS A 133 -14.28 -8.42 -16.29
CA LYS A 133 -14.00 -9.78 -15.81
C LYS A 133 -14.51 -10.00 -14.39
N ARG A 134 -14.31 -9.04 -13.48
CA ARG A 134 -14.84 -9.10 -12.09
C ARG A 134 -16.36 -9.07 -12.05
N ARG A 135 -17.03 -8.40 -13.00
CA ARG A 135 -18.49 -8.43 -13.15
C ARG A 135 -18.99 -9.84 -13.52
N LYS A 136 -18.23 -10.58 -14.33
CA LYS A 136 -18.57 -11.95 -14.78
C LYS A 136 -18.25 -13.03 -13.74
N GLY A 137 -17.42 -12.75 -12.73
CA GLY A 137 -17.11 -13.72 -11.67
C GLY A 137 -15.89 -13.37 -10.81
N ARG A 138 -15.45 -14.33 -9.99
CA ARG A 138 -14.22 -14.19 -9.19
C ARG A 138 -13.00 -14.38 -10.09
N VAL A 139 -12.22 -13.31 -10.28
CA VAL A 139 -10.97 -13.35 -11.05
C VAL A 139 -9.82 -13.71 -10.13
N GLN A 140 -9.01 -14.70 -10.50
CA GLN A 140 -7.76 -15.00 -9.80
C GLN A 140 -6.60 -14.27 -10.46
N VAL A 141 -5.85 -13.51 -9.67
CA VAL A 141 -4.67 -12.77 -10.13
C VAL A 141 -3.43 -13.58 -9.75
N LYS A 142 -2.64 -14.00 -10.75
CA LYS A 142 -1.29 -14.53 -10.52
C LYS A 142 -0.31 -13.37 -10.57
N LEU A 143 0.49 -13.21 -9.52
CA LEU A 143 1.50 -12.16 -9.44
C LEU A 143 2.82 -12.68 -10.00
N ASN A 144 3.37 -12.01 -11.01
CA ASN A 144 4.73 -12.26 -11.47
C ASN A 144 5.68 -11.54 -10.51
N HIS A 145 6.36 -12.31 -9.66
CA HIS A 145 7.30 -11.81 -8.65
C HIS A 145 8.71 -11.56 -9.23
N GLU A 146 8.82 -11.08 -10.48
CA GLU A 146 10.13 -10.94 -11.13
C GLU A 146 10.78 -9.55 -10.96
N GLU A 147 10.00 -8.53 -10.62
CA GLU A 147 10.54 -7.20 -10.35
C GLU A 147 10.13 -6.73 -8.95
N TYR A 148 11.02 -6.01 -8.28
CA TYR A 148 10.78 -5.33 -6.99
C TYR A 148 9.77 -4.16 -7.10
N VAL A 149 8.85 -4.27 -8.05
CA VAL A 149 7.67 -3.46 -8.30
C VAL A 149 6.57 -4.47 -8.61
N ASP A 150 5.53 -4.47 -7.79
CA ASP A 150 4.48 -5.48 -7.73
C ASP A 150 3.55 -5.42 -8.97
N LEU A 151 4.09 -5.61 -10.19
CA LEU A 151 3.36 -5.55 -11.45
C LEU A 151 2.39 -6.74 -11.57
N GLY A 152 1.10 -6.45 -11.67
CA GLY A 152 0.05 -7.46 -11.77
C GLY A 152 -0.21 -7.83 -13.22
N ARG A 153 0.03 -9.09 -13.61
CA ARG A 153 -0.41 -9.64 -14.90
C ARG A 153 -1.67 -10.49 -14.68
N VAL A 154 -2.75 -10.21 -15.40
CA VAL A 154 -3.99 -11.02 -15.32
C VAL A 154 -3.75 -12.33 -16.07
N VAL A 155 -3.87 -13.48 -15.40
CA VAL A 155 -3.56 -14.77 -16.02
C VAL A 155 -4.79 -15.62 -16.32
N GLU A 156 -5.86 -15.67 -15.50
CA GLU A 156 -7.04 -16.52 -15.79
C GLU A 156 -8.36 -16.01 -15.19
N VAL A 157 -9.46 -16.19 -15.95
CA VAL A 157 -10.85 -16.03 -15.50
C VAL A 157 -11.49 -17.41 -15.48
N ARG A 158 -11.96 -17.88 -14.31
CA ARG A 158 -12.79 -19.09 -14.23
C ARG A 158 -14.26 -18.67 -14.20
N ASN A 159 -15.03 -19.16 -15.17
CA ASN A 159 -16.48 -19.07 -15.18
C ASN A 159 -17.04 -20.09 -14.16
N ILE A 160 -18.03 -19.67 -13.36
CA ILE A 160 -18.99 -20.56 -12.69
C ILE A 160 -20.31 -20.34 -13.39
#